data_AF-U5L9X6-F1
#
_entry.id   AF-U5L9X6-F1
#
_cell.length_a   1.000
_cell.length_b   1.000
_cell.length_c   1.000
_cell.angle_alpha   90.00
_cell.angle_beta   90.00
_cell.angle_gamma   90.00
#
_symmetry.space_group_name_H-M   'P 1'
#
loop_
_entity.id
_entity.type
_entity.pdbx_description
1 polymer ?
#
loop_
_entity_poly.entity_id
_entity_poly.type
_entity_poly.pdbx_seq_one_letter_code
_entity_poly.pdbx_strand_id
1 'polypeptide(L)' 'MEHQTEDRAYTLDEIHGLLESGLQRELNPKENGIVSKWIASFDKEDRIVVLNMFKELLNKHKRID' A
#
# COMPACT_ATOMS: atom_id res chain seq x y z
N MET A 1 -10.05 -21.82 -8.47
CA MET A 1 -10.36 -20.43 -8.04
C MET A 1 -9.38 -20.02 -6.93
N GLU A 2 -8.06 -19.99 -7.20
CA GLU A 2 -7.06 -19.77 -6.14
C GLU A 2 -6.09 -18.59 -6.40
N HIS A 3 -6.11 -17.97 -7.58
CA HIS A 3 -5.15 -16.89 -7.91
C HIS A 3 -5.56 -15.47 -7.50
N GLN A 4 -6.73 -15.25 -6.89
CA GLN A 4 -7.15 -13.90 -6.46
C GLN A 4 -6.66 -13.52 -5.07
N THR A 5 -6.40 -14.51 -4.21
CA THR A 5 -6.03 -14.29 -2.81
C THR A 5 -4.57 -13.90 -2.64
N GLU A 6 -3.68 -14.49 -3.45
CA GLU A 6 -2.23 -14.18 -3.47
C GLU A 6 -1.98 -12.71 -3.84
N ASP A 7 -2.76 -12.17 -4.77
CA ASP A 7 -2.61 -10.80 -5.28
C ASP A 7 -3.03 -9.74 -4.23
N ARG A 8 -4.06 -10.02 -3.42
CA ARG A 8 -4.56 -9.07 -2.43
C ARG A 8 -3.66 -8.95 -1.20
N ALA A 9 -3.19 -10.09 -0.66
CA ALA A 9 -2.30 -10.09 0.51
C ALA A 9 -0.97 -9.41 0.17
N TYR A 10 -0.41 -9.75 -1.00
CA TYR A 10 0.81 -9.13 -1.51
C TYR A 10 0.67 -7.61 -1.69
N THR A 11 -0.44 -7.15 -2.30
CA THR A 11 -0.68 -5.70 -2.47
C THR A 11 -0.82 -4.98 -1.13
N LEU A 12 -1.48 -5.61 -0.14
CA LEU A 12 -1.63 -5.05 1.19
C LEU A 12 -0.26 -4.84 1.86
N ASP A 13 0.60 -5.86 1.84
CA ASP A 13 1.94 -5.80 2.41
C ASP A 13 2.80 -4.74 1.70
N GLU A 14 2.68 -4.63 0.38
CA GLU A 14 3.43 -3.63 -0.38
C GLU A 14 2.96 -2.20 -0.07
N ILE A 15 1.65 -1.96 0.05
CA ILE A 15 1.13 -0.64 0.46
C ILE A 15 1.55 -0.32 1.90
N HIS A 16 1.54 -1.29 2.81
CA HIS A 16 2.06 -1.10 4.17
C HIS A 16 3.53 -0.67 4.15
N GLY A 17 4.40 -1.40 3.44
CA GLY A 17 5.82 -1.06 3.34
C GLY A 17 6.08 0.31 2.72
N LEU A 18 5.29 0.71 1.71
CA LEU A 18 5.38 2.04 1.12
C LEU A 18 5.00 3.14 2.11
N LEU A 19 3.92 2.95 2.87
CA LEU A 19 3.47 3.93 3.87
C LEU A 19 4.49 4.07 5.00
N GLU A 20 5.01 2.96 5.53
CA GLU A 20 6.02 3.00 6.60
C GLU A 20 7.33 3.63 6.12
N SER A 21 7.76 3.32 4.90
CA SER A 21 8.92 3.96 4.28
C SER A 21 8.72 5.47 4.09
N GLY A 22 7.51 5.92 3.74
CA GLY A 22 7.19 7.33 3.57
C GLY A 22 7.08 8.10 4.88
N LEU A 23 6.48 7.49 5.89
CA LEU A 23 6.32 8.06 7.21
C LEU A 23 7.60 7.97 8.06
N GLN A 24 8.57 7.17 7.61
CA GLN A 24 9.80 6.84 8.35
C GLN A 24 9.51 6.26 9.75
N ARG A 25 8.40 5.53 9.88
CA ARG A 25 7.97 4.84 11.11
C ARG A 25 6.99 3.73 10.77
N GLU A 26 6.84 2.79 11.69
CA GLU A 26 5.81 1.76 11.62
C GLU A 26 4.40 2.36 11.74
N LEU A 27 3.42 1.70 11.11
CA LEU A 27 2.01 2.01 11.28
C LEU A 27 1.52 1.51 12.64
N ASN A 28 0.80 2.36 13.38
CA ASN A 28 0.16 1.91 14.61
C ASN A 28 -1.06 1.00 14.31
N PRO A 29 -1.58 0.24 15.29
CA PRO A 29 -2.67 -0.70 15.05
C PRO A 29 -3.94 -0.08 14.43
N LYS A 30 -4.24 1.19 14.74
CA LYS A 30 -5.39 1.90 14.17
C LYS A 30 -5.15 2.24 12.70
N GLU A 31 -3.94 2.71 12.37
CA GLU A 31 -3.54 2.99 10.99
C GLU A 31 -3.54 1.72 10.14
N ASN A 32 -2.94 0.63 10.63
CA ASN A 32 -2.99 -0.68 9.99
C ASN A 32 -4.43 -1.14 9.71
N GLY A 33 -5.33 -0.97 10.68
CA GLY A 33 -6.74 -1.31 10.53
C GLY A 33 -7.46 -0.45 9.48
N ILE A 34 -7.10 0.83 9.33
CA ILE A 34 -7.66 1.72 8.30
C ILE A 34 -7.16 1.28 6.93
N VAL A 35 -5.85 1.09 6.77
CA VAL A 35 -5.23 0.72 5.49
C VAL A 35 -5.74 -0.63 5.00
N SER A 36 -5.83 -1.62 5.90
CA SER A 36 -6.39 -2.94 5.59
C SER A 36 -7.83 -2.87 5.10
N LYS A 37 -8.69 -2.06 5.74
CA LYS A 37 -10.10 -1.88 5.33
C LYS A 37 -10.22 -1.15 4.00
N TRP A 38 -9.39 -0.13 3.80
CA TRP A 38 -9.36 0.65 2.58
C TRP A 38 -8.97 -0.22 1.38
N ILE A 39 -7.86 -0.95 1.47
CA ILE A 39 -7.38 -1.84 0.38
C ILE A 39 -8.33 -3.03 0.16
N ALA A 40 -8.98 -3.51 1.23
CA ALA A 40 -9.99 -4.55 1.13
C ALA A 40 -11.18 -4.18 0.23
N SER A 41 -11.50 -2.90 0.10
CA SER A 41 -12.60 -2.41 -0.73
C SER A 41 -12.27 -2.30 -2.21
N PHE A 42 -11.00 -2.47 -2.58
CA PHE A 42 -10.52 -2.32 -3.96
C PHE A 42 -10.45 -3.65 -4.70
N ASP A 43 -10.83 -3.59 -5.97
CA ASP A 43 -10.54 -4.66 -6.91
C ASP A 43 -9.05 -4.70 -7.28
N LYS A 44 -8.67 -5.63 -8.14
CA LYS A 44 -7.27 -5.80 -8.53
C LYS A 44 -6.69 -4.59 -9.26
N GLU A 45 -7.44 -3.96 -10.15
CA GLU A 45 -6.96 -2.84 -10.95
C GLU A 45 -6.77 -1.60 -10.08
N ASP A 46 -7.75 -1.31 -9.22
CA ASP A 46 -7.70 -0.22 -8.25
C ASP A 46 -6.48 -0.34 -7.32
N ARG A 47 -6.21 -1.55 -6.81
CA ARG A 47 -5.04 -1.84 -5.97
C ARG A 47 -3.73 -1.52 -6.67
N ILE A 48 -3.59 -1.86 -7.96
CA ILE A 48 -2.40 -1.57 -8.76
C ILE A 48 -2.24 -0.05 -8.98
N VAL A 49 -3.33 0.67 -9.25
CA VAL A 49 -3.32 2.13 -9.40
C VAL A 49 -2.83 2.80 -8.12
N VAL A 50 -3.37 2.40 -6.96
CA VAL A 50 -2.97 2.93 -5.65
C VAL A 50 -1.48 2.67 -5.36
N LEU A 51 -0.98 1.47 -5.65
CA LEU A 51 0.44 1.14 -5.52
C LEU A 51 1.32 2.08 -6.34
N ASN A 52 0.96 2.33 -7.60
CA ASN A 52 1.73 3.21 -8.48
C ASN A 52 1.72 4.66 -7.96
N MET A 53 0.57 5.15 -7.49
CA MET A 53 0.48 6.48 -6.88
C MET A 53 1.40 6.63 -5.68
N PHE A 54 1.44 5.64 -4.77
CA PHE A 54 2.34 5.68 -3.62
C PHE A 54 3.82 5.65 -4.02
N LYS A 55 4.20 4.79 -4.97
CA LYS A 55 5.57 4.73 -5.50
C LYS A 55 6.00 6.07 -6.10
N GLU A 56 5.13 6.72 -6.87
CA GLU A 56 5.41 8.04 -7.44
C GLU A 56 5.58 9.11 -6.35
N LEU A 57 4.75 9.11 -5.32
CA LEU A 57 4.85 10.05 -4.20
C LEU A 57 6.17 9.89 -3.44
N LEU A 58 6.56 8.66 -3.10
CA LEU A 58 7.83 8.38 -2.40
C LEU A 58 9.05 8.70 -3.26
N ASN A 59 9.00 8.37 -4.56
CA ASN A 59 10.09 8.70 -5.47
C ASN A 59 10.26 10.21 -5.66
N LYS A 60 9.17 10.99 -5.61
CA LYS A 60 9.25 12.46 -5.56
C LYS A 60 9.91 12.93 -4.27
N HIS A 61 9.60 12.31 -3.13
CA HIS A 61 10.20 12.67 -1.84
C HIS A 61 11.71 12.40 -1.80
N LYS A 62 12.17 11.30 -2.41
CA LYS A 62 13.60 10.95 -2.53
C LYS A 62 14.40 11.83 -3.50
N ARG A 63 13.75 12.60 -4.38
CA ARG A 63 14.41 13.47 -5.36
C ARG A 63 14.65 14.89 -4.84
N ILE A 64 14.24 15.22 -3.62
CA ILE A 64 14.34 16.56 -3.02
C ILE A 64 15.50 16.63 -1.98
N ASP A 65 16.46 15.72 -2.06
CA ASP A 65 17.77 15.83 -1.37
C ASP A 65 18.89 16.17 -2.37
#